data_AF-A0A2R5L2X6-F1
#
_entry.id   AF-A0A2R5L2X6-F1
#
_cell.length_a   1.000
_cell.length_b   1.000
_cell.length_c   1.000
_cell.angle_alpha   90.00
_cell.angle_beta   90.00
_cell.angle_gamma   90.00
#
_symmetry.space_group_name_H-M   'P 1'
#
loop_
_entity.id
_entity.type
_entity.pdbx_description
1 polymer ?
#
loop_
_entity_poly.entity_id
_entity_poly.type
_entity_poly.pdbx_seq_one_letter_code
_entity_poly.pdbx_strand_id
1 'polypeptide(L)'
;KASVTIVFDNTDQKESPAGYEDYRELTVTRQVIIGGRNKYLINGHSAQQNRVQTLFHSVHLNINNPHFLIMQGRITKVLAMKPIEILGMIEEAAGTRMYELKKTAAERTIQRKQHKLDEIDAILREEIQPQLKRLRDEKTHYITWSQNNTEITRLNR
;
A
#
# COMPACT_ATOMS: atom_id res chain seq x y z
N LYS A 1 -29.83 -6.43 14.76
CA LYS A 1 -28.36 -6.20 14.76
C LYS A 1 -27.72 -7.40 15.42
N ALA A 2 -26.77 -8.06 14.76
CA ALA A 2 -25.98 -9.15 15.35
C ALA A 2 -24.55 -8.67 15.58
N SER A 3 -23.93 -9.08 16.68
CA SER A 3 -22.54 -8.74 17.00
C SER A 3 -21.85 -9.98 17.53
N VAL A 4 -20.65 -10.25 17.05
CA VAL A 4 -19.78 -11.33 17.53
C VAL A 4 -18.46 -10.71 17.92
N THR A 5 -18.00 -10.98 19.13
CA THR A 5 -16.69 -10.55 19.63
C THR A 5 -15.88 -11.80 19.96
N ILE A 6 -14.64 -11.83 19.49
CA ILE A 6 -13.64 -12.82 19.89
C ILE A 6 -12.61 -12.10 20.75
N VAL A 7 -12.22 -12.77 21.84
CA VAL A 7 -11.19 -12.31 22.77
C VAL A 7 -9.99 -13.23 22.63
N PHE A 8 -8.82 -12.65 22.39
CA PHE A 8 -7.55 -13.34 22.24
C PHE A 8 -6.65 -13.01 23.42
N ASP A 9 -6.00 -14.03 23.96
CA ASP A 9 -4.86 -13.87 24.85
C ASP A 9 -3.67 -13.34 24.03
N ASN A 10 -3.10 -12.21 24.46
CA ASN A 10 -1.95 -11.57 23.83
C ASN A 10 -0.84 -11.35 24.87
N THR A 11 -0.69 -12.29 25.81
CA THR A 11 0.36 -12.25 26.85
C THR A 11 1.77 -12.49 26.31
N ASP A 12 1.92 -13.21 25.19
CA ASP A 12 3.20 -13.37 24.51
C ASP A 12 3.43 -12.21 23.52
N GLN A 13 4.32 -11.28 23.91
CA GLN A 13 4.65 -10.12 23.09
C GLN A 13 5.33 -10.48 21.77
N LYS A 14 6.00 -11.63 21.66
CA LYS A 14 6.70 -12.04 20.43
C LYS A 14 5.74 -12.43 19.32
N GLU A 15 4.62 -13.04 19.70
CA GLU A 15 3.55 -13.47 18.79
C GLU A 15 2.50 -12.36 18.56
N SER A 16 2.71 -11.19 19.18
CA SER A 16 1.74 -10.11 19.12
C SER A 16 1.71 -9.43 17.74
N PRO A 17 0.52 -9.10 17.21
CA PRO A 17 0.41 -8.28 16.01
C PRO A 17 1.09 -6.92 16.19
N ALA A 18 1.80 -6.47 15.15
CA ALA A 18 2.49 -5.17 15.17
C ALA A 18 1.55 -4.00 15.53
N GLY A 19 1.93 -3.24 16.56
CA GLY A 19 1.18 -2.12 17.12
C GLY A 19 0.17 -2.50 18.21
N TYR A 20 0.21 -3.73 18.72
CA TYR A 20 -0.64 -4.24 19.79
C TYR A 20 0.13 -4.90 20.95
N GLU A 21 1.45 -4.75 20.99
CA GLU A 21 2.38 -5.40 21.94
C GLU A 21 2.15 -4.98 23.41
N ASP A 22 1.57 -3.80 23.62
CA ASP A 22 1.25 -3.26 24.95
C ASP A 22 -0.07 -3.80 25.52
N TYR A 23 -0.89 -4.48 24.70
CA TYR A 23 -2.18 -5.00 25.12
C TYR A 23 -2.04 -6.45 25.56
N ARG A 24 -2.42 -6.80 26.80
CA ARG A 24 -2.43 -8.21 27.23
C ARG A 24 -3.57 -9.03 26.63
N GLU A 25 -4.59 -8.36 26.14
CA GLU A 25 -5.77 -8.97 25.54
C GLU A 25 -6.17 -8.21 24.27
N LEU A 26 -6.55 -8.94 23.23
CA LEU A 26 -7.03 -8.37 21.97
C LEU A 26 -8.47 -8.78 21.70
N THR A 27 -9.33 -7.81 21.44
CA THR A 27 -10.73 -8.05 21.10
C THR A 27 -11.01 -7.67 19.65
N VAL A 28 -11.61 -8.59 18.89
CA VAL A 28 -12.05 -8.33 17.52
C VAL A 28 -13.56 -8.53 17.44
N THR A 29 -14.27 -7.47 17.08
CA THR A 29 -15.74 -7.49 16.98
C THR A 29 -16.19 -7.27 15.55
N ARG A 30 -17.10 -8.11 15.07
CA ARG A 30 -17.84 -7.89 13.82
C ARG A 30 -19.31 -7.64 14.13
N GLN A 31 -19.85 -6.53 13.63
CA GLN A 31 -21.27 -6.20 13.73
C GLN A 31 -21.93 -6.25 12.36
N VAL A 32 -23.06 -6.96 12.28
CA VAL A 32 -23.89 -7.08 11.09
C VAL A 32 -25.25 -6.43 11.37
N ILE A 33 -25.64 -5.52 10.49
CA ILE A 33 -26.91 -4.79 10.57
C ILE A 33 -27.73 -5.15 9.33
N ILE A 34 -28.98 -5.57 9.53
CA ILE A 34 -29.91 -5.89 8.43
C ILE A 34 -30.14 -4.60 7.63
N GLY A 35 -29.90 -4.64 6.32
CA GLY A 35 -29.99 -3.47 5.44
C GLY A 35 -28.86 -2.44 5.62
N GLY A 36 -27.84 -2.73 6.44
CA GLY A 36 -26.72 -1.82 6.72
C GLY A 36 -25.36 -2.41 6.33
N ARG A 37 -24.30 -1.60 6.47
CA ARG A 37 -22.92 -2.04 6.24
C ARG A 37 -22.37 -2.80 7.45
N ASN A 38 -21.52 -3.80 7.19
CA ASN A 38 -20.73 -4.47 8.22
C ASN A 38 -19.79 -3.48 8.91
N LYS A 39 -19.70 -3.53 10.24
CA LYS A 39 -18.71 -2.78 11.02
C LYS A 39 -17.74 -3.74 11.67
N TYR A 40 -16.47 -3.37 11.68
CA TYR A 40 -15.42 -4.11 12.37
C TYR A 40 -14.78 -3.23 13.43
N LEU A 41 -14.47 -3.82 14.59
CA LEU A 41 -13.79 -3.16 15.67
C LEU A 41 -12.61 -4.01 16.16
N ILE A 42 -11.50 -3.35 16.51
CA ILE A 42 -10.35 -3.94 17.19
C ILE A 42 -10.17 -3.15 18.50
N ASN A 43 -10.21 -3.81 19.66
CA ASN A 43 -10.18 -3.16 20.97
C ASN A 43 -11.21 -2.01 21.09
N GLY A 44 -12.42 -2.25 20.57
CA GLY A 44 -13.50 -1.26 20.56
C GLY A 44 -13.35 -0.12 19.54
N HIS A 45 -12.22 -0.02 18.84
CA HIS A 45 -11.97 1.02 17.84
C HIS A 45 -12.40 0.57 16.45
N SER A 46 -13.11 1.43 15.71
CA SER A 46 -13.54 1.12 14.34
C SER A 46 -12.34 0.87 13.43
N ALA A 47 -12.33 -0.28 12.77
CA ALA A 47 -11.28 -0.70 11.85
C ALA A 47 -11.85 -1.04 10.47
N GLN A 48 -11.03 -0.87 9.44
CA GLN A 48 -11.36 -1.34 8.10
C GLN A 48 -11.25 -2.88 8.04
N GLN A 49 -12.05 -3.50 7.17
CA GLN A 49 -12.00 -4.96 6.95
C GLN A 49 -10.58 -5.44 6.61
N ASN A 50 -9.85 -4.69 5.78
CA ASN A 50 -8.48 -5.04 5.40
C ASN A 50 -7.53 -5.03 6.61
N ARG A 51 -7.69 -4.08 7.55
CA ARG A 51 -6.85 -4.03 8.76
C ARG A 51 -7.09 -5.26 9.65
N VAL A 52 -8.35 -5.66 9.81
CA VAL A 52 -8.72 -6.87 10.54
C VAL A 52 -8.16 -8.12 9.85
N GLN A 53 -8.27 -8.20 8.52
CA GLN A 53 -7.64 -9.29 7.76
C GLN A 53 -6.13 -9.30 8.01
N THR A 54 -5.42 -8.18 7.86
CA THR A 54 -3.98 -8.11 8.09
C THR A 54 -3.59 -8.55 9.51
N LEU A 55 -4.38 -8.18 10.53
CA LEU A 55 -4.16 -8.62 11.91
C LEU A 55 -4.27 -10.15 12.02
N PHE A 56 -5.27 -10.76 11.41
CA PHE A 56 -5.39 -12.22 11.43
C PHE A 56 -4.26 -12.91 10.65
N HIS A 57 -3.80 -12.34 9.54
CA HIS A 57 -2.64 -12.87 8.83
C HIS A 57 -1.34 -12.76 9.64
N SER A 58 -1.16 -11.72 10.48
CA SER A 58 0.06 -11.60 11.31
C SER A 58 0.14 -12.65 12.42
N VAL A 59 -0.99 -13.18 12.88
CA VAL A 59 -1.05 -14.30 13.84
C VAL A 59 -1.25 -15.64 13.12
N HIS A 60 -0.91 -15.71 11.83
CA HIS A 60 -1.00 -16.92 11.01
C HIS A 60 -2.42 -17.50 10.89
N LEU A 61 -3.47 -16.71 11.13
CA LEU A 61 -4.86 -17.09 10.94
C LEU A 61 -5.37 -16.56 9.59
N ASN A 62 -5.22 -17.35 8.52
CA ASN A 62 -5.77 -16.95 7.23
C ASN A 62 -7.25 -17.35 7.10
N ILE A 63 -8.14 -16.40 7.38
CA ILE A 63 -9.61 -16.58 7.33
C ILE A 63 -10.13 -16.86 5.91
N ASN A 64 -9.41 -16.43 4.87
CA ASN A 64 -9.82 -16.64 3.48
C ASN A 64 -9.38 -18.00 2.95
N ASN A 65 -8.52 -18.71 3.69
CA ASN A 65 -8.04 -20.02 3.33
C ASN A 65 -8.99 -21.11 3.90
N PRO A 66 -9.56 -21.99 3.06
CA PRO A 66 -10.46 -23.06 3.52
C PRO A 66 -9.82 -24.10 4.45
N HIS A 67 -8.49 -24.06 4.65
CA HIS A 67 -7.73 -25.09 5.35
C HIS A 67 -7.54 -24.85 6.85
N PHE A 68 -7.80 -23.64 7.37
CA PHE A 68 -7.82 -23.38 8.82
C PHE A 68 -9.16 -23.72 9.48
N LEU A 69 -10.24 -23.82 8.69
CA LEU A 69 -11.59 -24.12 9.18
C LEU A 69 -12.19 -25.28 8.37
N ILE A 70 -12.16 -26.49 8.95
CA ILE A 70 -12.81 -27.66 8.37
C ILE A 70 -14.31 -27.59 8.69
N MET A 71 -15.07 -27.01 7.76
CA MET A 71 -16.53 -27.07 7.82
C MET A 71 -17.02 -28.49 7.46
N GLN A 72 -18.18 -28.87 7.97
CA GLN A 72 -18.79 -30.16 7.66
C GLN A 72 -18.88 -30.38 6.15
N GLY A 73 -18.47 -31.56 5.68
CA GLY A 73 -18.43 -31.91 4.26
C GLY A 73 -17.22 -31.38 3.48
N ARG A 74 -16.30 -30.59 4.08
CA ARG A 74 -15.08 -30.13 3.39
C ARG A 74 -13.94 -31.14 3.35
N ILE A 75 -13.97 -32.21 4.15
CA ILE A 75 -12.90 -33.22 4.18
C ILE A 75 -12.71 -33.91 2.82
N THR A 76 -13.78 -34.16 2.08
CA THR A 76 -13.73 -34.75 0.73
C THR A 76 -13.07 -33.80 -0.27
N LYS A 77 -13.28 -32.50 -0.13
CA LYS A 77 -12.61 -31.48 -0.96
C LYS A 77 -11.10 -31.45 -0.69
N VAL A 78 -10.68 -31.61 0.58
CA VAL A 78 -9.26 -31.71 0.94
C VAL A 78 -8.61 -32.92 0.28
N LEU A 79 -9.29 -34.07 0.30
CA LEU A 79 -8.80 -35.30 -0.33
C LEU A 79 -8.76 -35.23 -1.87
N ALA A 80 -9.61 -34.40 -2.48
CA ALA A 80 -9.68 -34.23 -3.93
C ALA A 80 -8.88 -33.01 -4.46
N MET A 81 -8.06 -32.37 -3.62
CA MET A 81 -7.31 -31.18 -4.03
C MET A 81 -6.30 -31.46 -5.14
N LYS A 82 -6.21 -30.53 -6.08
CA LYS A 82 -5.18 -30.57 -7.12
C LYS A 82 -3.81 -30.20 -6.53
N PRO A 83 -2.69 -30.65 -7.13
CA PRO A 83 -1.34 -30.32 -6.65
C PRO A 83 -1.09 -28.82 -6.42
N ILE A 84 -1.67 -27.95 -7.24
CA ILE A 84 -1.56 -26.49 -7.09
C ILE A 84 -2.25 -25.97 -5.82
N GLU A 85 -3.36 -26.57 -5.41
CA GLU A 85 -4.09 -26.22 -4.20
C GLU A 85 -3.34 -26.70 -2.96
N ILE A 86 -2.76 -27.92 -3.03
CA ILE A 86 -1.89 -28.48 -1.98
C ILE A 86 -0.64 -27.62 -1.80
N LEU A 87 0.01 -27.22 -2.89
CA LEU A 87 1.17 -26.32 -2.84
C LEU A 87 0.80 -24.99 -2.16
N GLY A 88 -0.31 -24.36 -2.58
CA GLY A 88 -0.77 -23.13 -1.95
C GLY A 88 -1.09 -23.27 -0.46
N MET A 89 -1.55 -24.45 -0.02
CA MET A 89 -1.74 -24.77 1.40
C MET A 89 -0.40 -24.86 2.15
N ILE A 90 0.59 -25.53 1.57
CA ILE A 90 1.93 -25.65 2.15
C ILE A 90 2.62 -24.28 2.24
N GLU A 91 2.52 -23.46 1.19
CA GLU A 91 3.09 -22.11 1.16
C GLU A 91 2.46 -21.17 2.21
N GLU A 92 1.16 -21.32 2.47
CA GLU A 92 0.48 -20.56 3.51
C GLU A 92 0.91 -21.03 4.91
N ALA A 93 0.99 -22.34 5.13
CA ALA A 93 1.45 -22.91 6.40
C ALA A 93 2.92 -22.56 6.69
N ALA A 94 3.75 -22.47 5.65
CA ALA A 94 5.13 -22.02 5.73
C ALA A 94 5.28 -20.49 5.80
N GLY A 95 4.19 -19.72 5.66
CA GLY A 95 4.20 -18.26 5.65
C GLY A 95 4.84 -17.61 4.42
N THR A 96 5.25 -18.38 3.41
CA THR A 96 5.94 -17.88 2.21
C THR A 96 5.00 -17.12 1.27
N ARG A 97 3.72 -17.49 1.25
CA ARG A 97 2.72 -16.85 0.39
C ARG A 97 2.55 -15.36 0.66
N MET A 98 2.53 -14.96 1.93
CA MET A 98 2.39 -13.55 2.33
C MET A 98 3.63 -12.73 1.91
N TYR A 99 4.82 -13.32 2.00
CA TYR A 99 6.05 -12.71 1.53
C TYR A 99 6.02 -12.47 0.02
N GLU A 100 5.67 -13.48 -0.78
CA GLU A 100 5.59 -13.36 -2.23
C GLU A 100 4.56 -12.31 -2.67
N LEU A 101 3.38 -12.27 -2.02
CA LEU A 101 2.38 -11.23 -2.29
C LEU A 101 2.90 -9.82 -2.02
N LYS A 102 3.59 -9.62 -0.89
CA LYS A 102 4.22 -8.32 -0.56
C LYS A 102 5.31 -7.95 -1.56
N LYS A 103 6.14 -8.91 -1.95
CA LYS A 103 7.20 -8.74 -2.95
C LYS A 103 6.62 -8.29 -4.30
N THR A 104 5.64 -9.03 -4.84
CA THR A 104 4.99 -8.66 -6.10
C THR A 104 4.32 -7.28 -6.02
N ALA A 105 3.70 -6.93 -4.89
CA ALA A 105 3.09 -5.61 -4.70
C ALA A 105 4.15 -4.48 -4.65
N ALA A 106 5.29 -4.74 -4.02
CA ALA A 106 6.42 -3.82 -3.98
C ALA A 106 7.02 -3.62 -5.37
N GLU A 107 7.27 -4.70 -6.13
CA GLU A 107 7.77 -4.65 -7.51
C GLU A 107 6.85 -3.82 -8.42
N ARG A 108 5.53 -4.06 -8.37
CA ARG A 108 4.54 -3.25 -9.10
C ARG A 108 4.56 -1.79 -8.70
N THR A 109 4.87 -1.49 -7.44
CA THR A 109 4.95 -0.11 -6.95
C THR A 109 6.22 0.57 -7.44
N ILE A 110 7.35 -0.14 -7.44
CA ILE A 110 8.62 0.33 -7.99
C ILE A 110 8.46 0.63 -9.49
N GLN A 111 7.88 -0.28 -10.26
CA GLN A 111 7.65 -0.08 -11.69
C GLN A 111 6.79 1.16 -11.98
N ARG A 112 5.69 1.35 -11.24
CA ARG A 112 4.85 2.54 -11.37
C ARG A 112 5.58 3.83 -11.00
N LYS A 113 6.44 3.79 -9.99
CA LYS A 113 7.26 4.96 -9.60
C LYS A 113 8.31 5.26 -10.65
N GLN A 114 8.94 4.24 -11.23
CA GLN A 114 9.92 4.42 -12.30
C GLN A 114 9.30 5.09 -13.52
N HIS A 115 8.13 4.61 -13.96
CA HIS A 115 7.41 5.24 -15.07
C HIS A 115 7.11 6.72 -14.84
N LYS A 116 6.72 7.09 -13.60
CA LYS A 116 6.50 8.50 -13.24
C LYS A 116 7.79 9.32 -13.24
N LEU A 117 8.91 8.74 -12.83
CA LEU A 117 10.20 9.42 -12.91
C LEU A 117 10.58 9.67 -14.36
N ASP A 118 10.41 8.66 -15.23
CA ASP A 118 10.71 8.79 -16.65
C ASP A 118 9.85 9.88 -17.32
N GLU A 119 8.57 9.97 -16.97
CA GLU A 119 7.67 11.06 -17.41
C GLU A 119 8.15 12.44 -16.93
N ILE A 120 8.51 12.57 -15.66
CA ILE A 120 9.00 13.84 -15.08
C ILE A 120 10.30 14.27 -15.76
N ASP A 121 11.20 13.32 -15.98
CA ASP A 121 12.47 13.55 -16.64
C ASP A 121 12.31 13.96 -18.10
N ALA A 122 11.34 13.38 -18.81
CA ALA A 122 10.97 13.80 -20.16
C ALA A 122 10.50 15.26 -20.17
N ILE A 123 9.53 15.62 -19.33
CA ILE A 123 9.02 17.01 -19.23
C ILE A 123 10.14 17.98 -18.88
N LEU A 124 11.02 17.61 -17.94
CA LEU A 124 12.15 18.45 -17.54
C LEU A 124 13.09 18.75 -18.72
N ARG A 125 13.40 17.73 -19.52
CA ARG A 125 14.32 17.85 -20.67
C ARG A 125 13.69 18.51 -21.89
N GLU A 126 12.42 18.21 -22.18
CA GLU A 126 11.76 18.62 -23.41
C GLU A 126 11.07 19.99 -23.30
N GLU A 127 10.59 20.35 -22.11
CA GLU A 127 9.84 21.59 -21.92
C GLU A 127 10.61 22.61 -21.06
N ILE A 128 11.03 22.21 -19.86
CA ILE A 128 11.59 23.15 -18.88
C ILE A 128 12.97 23.65 -19.30
N GLN A 129 13.88 22.75 -19.69
CA GLN A 129 15.23 23.14 -20.09
C GLN A 129 15.26 24.08 -21.32
N PRO A 130 14.50 23.81 -22.40
CA PRO A 130 14.43 24.73 -23.55
C PRO A 130 13.81 26.07 -23.21
N GLN A 131 12.74 26.10 -22.41
CA GLN A 131 12.14 27.36 -21.95
C GLN A 131 13.13 28.18 -21.12
N LEU A 132 13.87 27.54 -20.21
CA LEU A 132 14.89 28.20 -19.41
C LEU A 132 16.02 28.77 -20.27
N LYS A 133 16.45 28.04 -21.31
CA LYS A 133 17.43 28.53 -22.27
C LYS A 133 16.92 29.75 -23.02
N ARG A 134 15.69 29.68 -23.57
CA ARG A 134 15.05 30.81 -24.27
C ARG A 134 14.99 32.06 -23.41
N LEU A 135 14.58 31.94 -22.15
CA LEU A 135 14.52 33.06 -21.19
C LEU A 135 15.91 33.64 -20.88
N ARG A 136 16.97 32.81 -20.84
CA ARG A 136 18.35 33.29 -20.67
C ARG A 136 18.83 34.07 -21.89
N ASP A 137 18.49 33.61 -23.09
CA ASP A 137 18.84 34.29 -24.34
C ASP A 137 18.10 35.65 -24.43
N GLU A 138 16.80 35.67 -24.14
CA GLU A 138 16.00 36.92 -24.06
C GLU A 138 16.57 37.92 -23.04
N LYS A 139 16.94 37.46 -21.84
CA LYS A 139 17.60 38.30 -20.83
C LYS A 139 18.90 38.90 -21.38
N THR A 140 19.71 38.10 -22.07
CA THR A 140 20.99 38.56 -22.64
C THR A 140 20.76 39.63 -23.70
N HIS A 141 19.82 39.40 -24.61
CA HIS A 141 19.43 40.39 -25.63
C HIS A 141 18.93 41.70 -25.01
N TYR A 142 18.12 41.62 -23.96
CA TYR A 142 17.64 42.80 -23.24
C TYR A 142 18.77 43.60 -22.61
N ILE A 143 19.76 42.93 -21.99
CA ILE A 143 20.93 43.61 -21.40
C ILE A 143 21.72 44.35 -22.47
N THR A 144 22.01 43.70 -23.60
CA THR A 144 22.74 44.33 -24.72
C THR A 144 21.97 45.52 -25.29
N TRP A 145 20.66 45.37 -25.49
CA TRP A 145 19.79 46.48 -25.94
C TRP A 145 19.83 47.67 -24.98
N SER A 146 19.76 47.41 -23.66
CA SER A 146 19.80 48.44 -22.63
C SER A 146 21.14 49.20 -22.62
N GLN A 147 22.26 48.48 -22.78
CA GLN A 147 23.60 49.06 -22.90
C GLN A 147 23.71 49.97 -24.13
N ASN A 148 23.32 49.47 -25.30
CA ASN A 148 23.34 50.26 -26.54
C ASN A 148 22.47 51.51 -26.46
N ASN A 149 21.28 51.40 -25.85
CA ASN A 149 20.38 52.54 -25.69
C ASN A 149 20.97 53.62 -24.74
N THR A 150 21.70 53.18 -23.72
CA THR A 150 22.42 54.08 -22.81
C THR A 150 23.56 54.82 -23.55
N GLU A 151 24.31 54.13 -24.41
CA GLU A 151 25.34 54.74 -25.25
C GLU A 151 24.77 55.74 -26.26
N ILE A 152 23.68 55.40 -26.95
CA ILE A 152 22.99 56.31 -27.86
C ILE A 152 22.55 57.58 -27.13
N THR A 153 22.00 57.45 -25.92
CA THR A 153 21.59 58.60 -25.10
C THR A 153 22.77 59.47 -24.70
N ARG A 154 23.95 58.89 -24.47
CA ARG A 154 25.19 59.62 -24.20
C ARG A 154 25.71 60.37 -25.43
N LEU A 155 25.70 59.74 -26.61
CA LEU A 155 26.19 60.34 -27.85
C LEU A 155 25.30 61.47 -28.38
N ASN A 156 24.00 61.46 -28.02
CA ASN A 156 23.04 62.50 -28.38
C ASN A 156 23.00 63.69 -27.40
N ARG A 157 23.85 63.73 -26.37
CA ARG A 157 24.03 64.86 -25.45
C ARG A 157 25.33 65.58 -25.73
#